data_AF-A0A8F5M651-F1
#
_entry.id   AF-A0A8F5M651-F1
#
_cell.length_a   1.000
_cell.length_b   1.000
_cell.length_c   1.000
_cell.angle_alpha   90.00
_cell.angle_beta   90.00
_cell.angle_gamma   90.00
#
_symmetry.space_group_name_H-M   'P 1'
#
loop_
_entity.id
_entity.type
_entity.pdbx_description
1 polymer ?
#
loop_
_entity_poly.entity_id
_entity_poly.type
_entity_poly.pdbx_seq_one_letter_code
_entity_poly.pdbx_strand_id
1 'polypeptide(L)'
;SISAAKWSFLLTKIYELWTWWPRRVIASNIAELKVRAQQIADRRSRYGVNNPEHLDSSSSTRTHVAAYEIAEYQVTSPQIIGTKEPVGMTDVMDQLEVWLTSPQAENGQAVLSIVGFGGVGKTTIATALYRKVSGKFQCRASVSVSQNYDQDTVLRSILN
;
A
#
# COMPACT_ATOMS: atom_id res chain seq x y z
N SER A 1 -60.68 27.35 -34.92
CA SER A 1 -60.49 26.56 -33.68
C SER A 1 -60.00 25.12 -33.91
N ILE A 2 -60.52 24.38 -34.90
CA ILE A 2 -60.19 22.94 -35.13
C ILE A 2 -58.73 22.67 -35.56
N SER A 3 -58.10 23.59 -36.30
CA SER A 3 -56.71 23.43 -36.77
C SER A 3 -55.67 23.50 -35.63
N ALA A 4 -55.85 24.42 -34.67
CA ALA A 4 -54.93 24.57 -33.53
C ALA A 4 -54.94 23.35 -32.60
N ALA A 5 -56.12 22.77 -32.36
CA ALA A 5 -56.26 21.54 -31.57
C ALA A 5 -55.57 20.33 -32.24
N LYS A 6 -55.67 20.22 -33.57
CA LYS A 6 -54.96 19.18 -34.35
C LYS A 6 -53.44 19.34 -34.29
N TRP A 7 -52.94 20.57 -34.36
CA TRP A 7 -51.52 20.86 -34.24
C TRP A 7 -50.97 20.57 -32.84
N SER A 8 -51.70 20.94 -31.80
CA SER A 8 -51.35 20.61 -30.42
C SER A 8 -51.27 19.09 -30.21
N PHE A 9 -52.25 18.33 -30.71
CA PHE A 9 -52.26 16.88 -30.62
C PHE A 9 -51.07 16.23 -31.34
N LEU A 10 -50.72 16.71 -32.54
CA LEU A 10 -49.56 16.25 -33.29
C LEU A 10 -48.25 16.52 -32.57
N LEU A 11 -48.08 17.71 -31.99
CA LEU A 11 -46.88 18.08 -31.23
C LEU A 11 -46.71 17.20 -29.98
N THR A 12 -47.79 16.91 -29.26
CA THR A 12 -47.76 15.98 -28.12
C THR A 12 -47.34 14.58 -28.55
N LYS A 13 -47.85 14.08 -29.68
CA LYS A 13 -47.48 12.76 -30.20
C LYS A 13 -46.03 12.69 -30.70
N ILE A 14 -45.53 13.77 -31.31
CA ILE A 14 -44.13 13.89 -31.70
C ILE A 14 -43.24 13.92 -30.46
N TYR A 15 -43.61 14.67 -29.42
CA TYR A 15 -42.85 14.72 -28.17
C TYR A 15 -42.84 13.36 -27.44
N GLU A 16 -43.97 12.64 -27.42
CA GLU A 16 -44.02 11.26 -26.92
C GLU A 16 -43.09 10.36 -27.74
N LEU A 17 -43.15 10.38 -29.08
CA LEU A 17 -42.23 9.59 -29.90
C LEU A 17 -40.76 9.95 -29.68
N TRP A 18 -40.46 11.24 -29.58
CA TRP A 18 -39.09 11.74 -29.41
C TRP A 18 -38.52 11.37 -28.04
N THR A 19 -39.37 11.29 -27.00
CA THR A 19 -38.97 10.85 -25.65
C THR A 19 -38.90 9.32 -25.50
N TRP A 20 -39.60 8.54 -26.35
CA TRP A 20 -39.55 7.08 -26.33
C TRP A 20 -38.19 6.52 -26.77
N TRP A 21 -37.53 7.16 -27.74
CA TRP A 21 -36.22 6.73 -28.23
C TRP A 21 -35.12 6.78 -27.16
N PRO A 22 -34.89 7.91 -26.46
CA PRO A 22 -33.94 7.99 -25.36
C PRO A 22 -34.24 6.99 -24.24
N ARG A 23 -35.51 6.78 -23.91
CA ARG A 23 -35.93 5.80 -22.88
C ARG A 23 -35.56 4.37 -23.28
N ARG A 24 -35.71 4.02 -24.56
CA ARG A 24 -35.31 2.69 -25.07
C ARG A 24 -33.80 2.49 -25.01
N VAL A 25 -33.02 3.50 -25.37
CA VAL A 25 -31.54 3.45 -25.28
C VAL A 25 -31.06 3.31 -23.84
N ILE A 26 -31.65 4.08 -22.92
CA ILE A 26 -31.34 3.97 -21.49
C ILE A 26 -31.71 2.57 -20.97
N ALA A 27 -32.88 2.05 -21.35
CA ALA A 27 -33.31 0.72 -20.95
C ALA A 27 -32.39 -0.40 -21.48
N SER A 28 -31.91 -0.31 -22.73
CA SER A 28 -30.95 -1.27 -23.27
C SER A 28 -29.61 -1.22 -22.55
N ASN A 29 -29.11 -0.02 -22.23
CA ASN A 29 -27.86 0.15 -21.49
C ASN A 29 -27.95 -0.40 -20.07
N ILE A 30 -29.08 -0.19 -19.38
CA ILE A 30 -29.33 -0.77 -18.05
C ILE A 30 -29.39 -2.29 -18.12
N ALA A 31 -30.05 -2.85 -19.14
CA ALA A 31 -30.13 -4.30 -19.33
C ALA A 31 -28.74 -4.91 -19.57
N GLU A 32 -27.91 -4.27 -20.39
CA GLU A 32 -26.53 -4.69 -20.62
C GLU A 32 -25.69 -4.62 -19.34
N LEU A 33 -25.79 -3.51 -18.59
CA LEU A 33 -25.07 -3.35 -17.32
C LEU A 33 -25.46 -4.43 -16.31
N LYS A 34 -26.75 -4.78 -16.24
CA LYS A 34 -27.27 -5.85 -15.38
C LYS A 34 -26.65 -7.21 -15.72
N VAL A 35 -26.58 -7.55 -17.01
CA VAL A 35 -25.96 -8.82 -17.46
C VAL A 35 -24.48 -8.86 -17.09
N ARG A 36 -23.74 -7.77 -17.35
CA ARG A 36 -22.32 -7.68 -16.99
C ARG A 36 -22.11 -7.79 -15.48
N ALA A 37 -22.93 -7.10 -14.68
CA ALA A 37 -22.88 -7.17 -13.23
C ALA A 37 -23.14 -8.59 -12.70
N GLN A 38 -24.11 -9.31 -13.28
CA GLN A 38 -24.39 -10.70 -12.91
C GLN A 38 -23.22 -11.63 -13.23
N GLN A 39 -22.63 -11.51 -14.42
CA GLN A 39 -21.46 -12.31 -14.80
C GLN A 39 -20.26 -12.06 -13.87
N ILE A 40 -20.07 -10.82 -13.42
CA ILE A 40 -19.02 -10.48 -12.45
C ILE A 40 -19.36 -11.10 -11.09
N ALA A 41 -20.60 -11.03 -10.62
CA ALA A 41 -21.04 -11.65 -9.37
C ALA A 41 -20.84 -13.18 -9.39
N ASP A 42 -21.17 -13.85 -10.49
CA ASP A 42 -20.98 -15.29 -10.64
C ASP A 42 -19.49 -15.67 -10.63
N ARG A 43 -18.65 -14.93 -11.37
CA ARG A 43 -17.18 -15.14 -11.35
C ARG A 43 -16.61 -14.92 -9.94
N ARG A 44 -17.08 -13.89 -9.26
CA ARG A 44 -16.69 -13.56 -7.89
C ARG A 44 -17.00 -14.71 -6.92
N SER A 45 -18.21 -15.27 -6.99
CA SER A 45 -18.62 -16.42 -6.19
C SER A 45 -17.78 -17.67 -6.52
N ARG A 46 -17.53 -17.95 -7.81
CA ARG A 46 -16.70 -19.09 -8.22
C ARG A 46 -15.27 -19.02 -7.70
N TYR A 47 -14.70 -17.83 -7.59
CA TYR A 47 -13.33 -17.64 -7.12
C TYR A 47 -13.21 -17.28 -5.64
N GLY A 48 -14.31 -17.35 -4.88
CA GLY A 48 -14.27 -17.11 -3.42
C GLY A 48 -13.87 -15.69 -3.02
N VAL A 49 -14.08 -14.69 -3.88
CA VAL A 49 -13.73 -13.30 -3.58
C VAL A 49 -14.79 -12.72 -2.63
N ASN A 50 -14.53 -12.74 -1.33
CA ASN A 50 -15.47 -12.27 -0.30
C ASN A 50 -15.60 -10.73 -0.29
N ASN A 51 -16.70 -10.22 0.27
CA ASN A 51 -16.77 -8.79 0.61
C ASN A 51 -15.78 -8.54 1.76
N PRO A 52 -15.07 -7.40 1.77
CA PRO A 52 -14.35 -7.01 2.98
C PRO A 52 -15.38 -6.97 4.11
N GLU A 53 -15.11 -7.71 5.18
CA GLU A 53 -16.01 -7.75 6.33
C GLU A 53 -16.19 -6.33 6.85
N HIS A 54 -17.45 -5.90 6.94
CA HIS A 54 -17.77 -4.73 7.74
C HIS A 54 -17.56 -5.17 9.18
N LEU A 55 -16.46 -4.73 9.78
CA LEU A 55 -16.23 -4.85 11.21
C LEU A 55 -17.35 -4.06 11.91
N ASP A 56 -18.42 -4.74 12.29
CA ASP A 56 -19.42 -4.20 13.19
C ASP A 56 -18.71 -3.80 14.47
N SER A 57 -18.59 -2.49 14.66
CA SER A 57 -18.00 -1.86 15.84
C SER A 57 -18.81 -2.23 17.08
N SER A 58 -18.45 -3.35 17.70
CA SER A 58 -18.84 -3.69 19.06
C SER A 58 -17.85 -4.67 19.71
N SER A 59 -16.56 -4.41 19.53
CA SER A 59 -15.55 -4.79 20.52
C SER A 59 -14.37 -3.84 20.37
N SER A 60 -14.07 -3.13 21.44
CA SER A 60 -12.96 -2.20 21.56
C SER A 60 -11.63 -2.94 21.48
N THR A 61 -11.15 -3.16 20.26
CA THR A 61 -9.77 -3.49 19.95
C THR A 61 -9.43 -2.79 18.64
N ARG A 62 -8.38 -1.97 18.65
CA ARG A 62 -7.89 -1.17 17.52
C ARG A 62 -7.65 -2.06 16.30
N THR A 63 -8.63 -2.13 15.40
CA THR A 63 -8.53 -2.92 14.18
C THR A 63 -7.71 -2.13 13.16
N HIS A 64 -6.47 -2.56 12.97
CA HIS A 64 -5.62 -2.14 11.87
C HIS A 64 -6.40 -2.28 10.56
N VAL A 65 -6.53 -1.16 9.85
CA VAL A 65 -7.05 -1.07 8.49
C VAL A 65 -6.36 -2.15 7.66
N ALA A 66 -7.17 -3.01 7.03
CA ALA A 66 -6.80 -4.12 6.18
C ALA A 66 -5.64 -3.78 5.23
N ALA A 67 -4.43 -3.98 5.72
CA ALA A 67 -3.23 -4.00 4.92
C ALA A 67 -3.28 -5.33 4.19
N TYR A 68 -3.42 -5.25 2.87
CA TYR A 68 -3.12 -6.31 1.92
C TYR A 68 -2.19 -7.37 2.52
N GLU A 69 -2.69 -8.61 2.56
CA GLU A 69 -2.03 -9.89 2.91
C GLU A 69 -0.78 -10.22 2.05
N ILE A 70 -0.09 -9.21 1.55
CA ILE A 70 1.20 -9.33 0.85
C ILE A 70 2.35 -9.44 1.88
N ALA A 71 2.07 -9.23 3.18
CA ALA A 71 3.06 -9.32 4.24
C ALA A 71 3.55 -10.75 4.50
N GLU A 72 2.78 -11.80 4.17
CA GLU A 72 3.18 -13.19 4.47
C GLU A 72 4.34 -13.72 3.61
N TYR A 73 4.69 -13.01 2.52
CA TYR A 73 5.81 -13.39 1.65
C TYR A 73 7.03 -12.46 1.76
N GLN A 74 7.07 -11.56 2.74
CA GLN A 74 8.32 -10.87 3.05
C GLN A 74 9.16 -11.79 3.92
N VAL A 75 10.16 -12.41 3.29
CA VAL A 75 11.17 -13.27 3.91
C VAL A 75 11.56 -12.71 5.29
N THR A 76 11.24 -13.46 6.34
CA THR A 76 11.42 -13.15 7.78
C THR A 76 12.88 -12.95 8.20
N SER A 77 13.81 -12.98 7.28
CA SER A 77 15.18 -12.60 7.52
C SER A 77 15.77 -12.21 6.17
N PRO A 78 16.10 -10.93 5.91
CA PRO A 78 17.13 -10.66 4.95
C PRO A 78 18.40 -11.25 5.55
N GLN A 79 18.69 -12.53 5.26
CA GLN A 79 20.08 -12.95 5.29
C GLN A 79 20.80 -11.91 4.44
N ILE A 80 21.86 -11.34 4.99
CA ILE A 80 22.64 -10.32 4.32
C ILE A 80 23.45 -11.01 3.21
N ILE A 81 22.77 -11.59 2.22
CA ILE A 81 23.33 -12.28 1.08
C ILE A 81 23.66 -11.19 0.08
N GLY A 82 24.95 -10.85 0.03
CA GLY A 82 25.56 -10.19 -1.12
C GLY A 82 24.99 -8.84 -1.54
N THR A 83 24.90 -7.85 -0.65
CA THR A 83 24.80 -6.45 -1.12
C THR A 83 26.18 -6.02 -1.64
N LYS A 84 26.27 -5.75 -2.94
CA LYS A 84 27.44 -5.11 -3.58
C LYS A 84 27.76 -3.81 -2.83
N GLU A 85 29.03 -3.52 -2.61
CA GLU A 85 29.46 -2.30 -1.92
C GLU A 85 28.90 -1.07 -2.66
N PRO A 86 28.38 -0.06 -1.92
CA PRO A 86 27.88 1.16 -2.53
C PRO A 86 29.05 1.90 -3.20
N VAL A 87 28.99 2.00 -4.54
CA VAL A 87 29.99 2.70 -5.35
C VAL A 87 29.81 4.22 -5.26
N GLY A 88 30.90 4.97 -5.17
CA GLY A 88 30.88 6.44 -5.19
C GLY A 88 30.46 7.11 -3.87
N MET A 89 30.33 6.35 -2.78
CA MET A 89 29.93 6.87 -1.45
C MET A 89 31.01 6.62 -0.38
N THR A 90 32.24 6.29 -0.78
CA THR A 90 33.32 5.90 0.15
C THR A 90 33.64 6.98 1.16
N ASP A 91 33.80 8.23 0.71
CA ASP A 91 34.16 9.37 1.57
C ASP A 91 33.07 9.66 2.63
N VAL A 92 31.80 9.63 2.22
CA VAL A 92 30.67 9.80 3.15
C VAL A 92 30.60 8.65 4.16
N MET A 93 30.91 7.42 3.73
CA MET A 93 30.95 6.25 4.62
C MET A 93 32.10 6.33 5.63
N ASP A 94 33.26 6.89 5.24
CA ASP A 94 34.39 7.16 6.15
C ASP A 94 34.00 8.21 7.20
N GLN A 95 33.35 9.30 6.77
CA GLN A 95 32.85 10.33 7.69
C GLN A 95 31.81 9.79 8.68
N LEU A 96 30.84 9.01 8.20
CA LEU A 96 29.82 8.38 9.05
C LEU A 96 30.42 7.38 10.04
N GLU A 97 31.44 6.64 9.64
CA GLU A 97 32.17 5.74 10.53
C GLU A 97 32.88 6.50 11.64
N VAL A 98 33.59 7.58 11.31
CA VAL A 98 34.26 8.43 12.31
C VAL A 98 33.21 9.01 13.26
N TRP A 99 32.09 9.51 12.74
CA TRP A 99 31.02 10.07 13.55
C TRP A 99 30.41 9.04 14.52
N LEU A 100 30.13 7.81 14.05
CA LEU A 100 29.59 6.73 14.89
C LEU A 100 30.58 6.19 15.94
N THR A 101 31.88 6.30 15.68
CA THR A 101 32.94 5.83 16.59
C THR A 101 33.37 6.92 17.57
N SER A 102 33.14 8.18 17.24
CA SER A 102 33.56 9.31 18.06
C SER A 102 32.64 9.46 19.28
N PRO A 103 33.18 9.74 20.47
CA PRO A 103 32.40 9.97 21.69
C PRO A 103 31.74 11.36 21.68
N GLN A 104 30.99 11.69 20.61
CA GLN A 104 30.35 13.01 20.44
C GLN A 104 29.00 13.14 21.15
N ALA A 105 28.42 12.04 21.65
CA ALA A 105 27.15 12.09 22.35
C ALA A 105 27.36 12.40 23.83
N GLU A 106 26.76 13.50 24.31
CA GLU A 106 26.78 13.93 25.73
C GLU A 106 26.33 12.82 26.70
N ASN A 107 25.51 11.88 26.23
CA ASN A 107 24.98 10.74 27.01
C ASN A 107 25.42 9.36 26.48
N GLY A 108 26.42 9.30 25.59
CA GLY A 108 26.93 8.03 25.03
C GLY A 108 25.99 7.31 24.05
N GLN A 109 24.90 7.95 23.61
CA GLN A 109 23.94 7.40 22.64
C GLN A 109 23.87 8.28 21.39
N ALA A 110 24.08 7.70 20.22
CA ALA A 110 23.96 8.37 18.92
C ALA A 110 22.95 7.65 18.03
N VAL A 111 22.13 8.41 17.30
CA VAL A 111 21.13 7.89 16.37
C VAL A 111 21.38 8.43 14.98
N LEU A 112 21.51 7.55 14.00
CA LEU A 112 21.66 7.89 12.59
C LEU A 112 20.36 7.56 11.84
N SER A 113 19.79 8.56 11.17
CA SER A 113 18.60 8.40 10.32
C SER A 113 18.95 8.61 8.84
N ILE A 114 18.58 7.67 7.98
CA ILE A 114 18.78 7.75 6.52
C ILE A 114 17.42 7.89 5.86
N VAL A 115 17.15 9.07 5.29
CA VAL A 115 15.85 9.43 4.69
C VAL A 115 16.03 9.75 3.20
N GLY A 116 15.03 9.40 2.39
CA GLY A 116 15.05 9.60 0.94
C GLY A 116 13.98 8.81 0.22
N PHE A 117 13.86 9.02 -1.09
CA PHE A 117 12.85 8.37 -1.93
C PHE A 117 12.97 6.85 -1.99
N GLY A 118 11.91 6.16 -2.43
CA GLY A 118 11.96 4.72 -2.68
C GLY A 118 13.01 4.37 -3.74
N GLY A 119 13.69 3.23 -3.60
CA GLY A 119 14.67 2.76 -4.60
C GLY A 119 16.05 3.42 -4.57
N VAL A 120 16.28 4.48 -3.79
CA VAL A 120 17.59 5.18 -3.74
C VAL A 120 18.72 4.42 -3.03
N GLY A 121 18.44 3.22 -2.50
CA GLY A 121 19.47 2.39 -1.85
C GLY A 121 19.76 2.69 -0.37
N LYS A 122 18.82 3.31 0.36
CA LYS A 122 18.97 3.60 1.82
C LYS A 122 19.37 2.36 2.63
N THR A 123 18.64 1.27 2.42
CA THR A 123 18.92 -0.02 3.08
C THR A 123 20.30 -0.55 2.72
N THR A 124 20.76 -0.33 1.48
CA THR A 124 22.11 -0.71 1.02
C THR A 124 23.19 0.06 1.78
N ILE A 125 23.03 1.38 1.93
CA ILE A 125 23.97 2.23 2.68
C ILE A 125 23.98 1.83 4.17
N ALA A 126 22.82 1.67 4.79
CA ALA A 126 22.71 1.23 6.18
C ALA A 126 23.40 -0.13 6.42
N THR A 127 23.18 -1.07 5.51
CA THR A 127 23.78 -2.41 5.57
C THR A 127 25.30 -2.37 5.40
N ALA A 128 25.80 -1.58 4.45
CA ALA A 128 27.24 -1.41 4.24
C ALA A 128 27.91 -0.76 5.46
N LEU A 129 27.25 0.24 6.07
CA LEU A 129 27.79 0.96 7.22
C LEU A 129 27.82 0.04 8.44
N TYR A 130 26.72 -0.69 8.68
CA TYR A 130 26.62 -1.70 9.73
C TYR A 130 27.78 -2.71 9.65
N ARG A 131 28.09 -3.23 8.46
CA ARG A 131 29.21 -4.17 8.25
C ARG A 131 30.57 -3.53 8.55
N LYS A 132 30.78 -2.30 8.09
CA LYS A 132 32.05 -1.57 8.23
C LYS A 132 32.38 -1.24 9.69
N VAL A 133 31.41 -0.72 10.43
CA VAL A 133 31.58 -0.36 11.85
C VAL A 133 31.46 -1.58 12.77
N SER A 134 31.10 -2.73 12.22
CA SER A 134 30.75 -3.91 13.00
C SER A 134 31.85 -4.27 14.01
N GLY A 135 33.11 -4.30 13.60
CA GLY A 135 34.25 -4.63 14.47
C GLY A 135 34.49 -3.70 15.67
N LYS A 136 33.83 -2.54 15.72
CA LYS A 136 34.01 -1.53 16.79
C LYS A 136 33.00 -1.66 17.93
N PHE A 137 31.92 -2.43 17.73
CA PHE A 137 30.87 -2.63 18.73
C PHE A 137 30.90 -4.05 19.29
N GLN A 138 30.87 -4.15 20.63
CA GLN A 138 30.87 -5.42 21.36
C GLN A 138 29.58 -6.24 21.12
N CYS A 139 28.44 -5.56 21.02
CA CYS A 139 27.13 -6.16 20.78
C CYS A 139 26.47 -5.47 19.58
N ARG A 140 25.78 -6.26 18.74
CA ARG A 140 25.18 -5.81 17.48
C ARG A 140 23.89 -6.59 17.22
N ALA A 141 22.86 -5.87 16.78
CA ALA A 141 21.62 -6.46 16.29
C ALA A 141 21.18 -5.70 15.03
N SER A 142 20.52 -6.41 14.11
CA SER A 142 19.89 -5.82 12.93
C SER A 142 18.50 -6.39 12.81
N VAL A 143 17.50 -5.51 12.78
CA VAL A 143 16.09 -5.90 12.70
C VAL A 143 15.46 -5.22 11.49
N SER A 144 14.74 -6.01 10.70
CA SER A 144 13.89 -5.50 9.64
C SER A 144 12.47 -5.39 10.16
N VAL A 145 11.89 -4.20 10.05
CA VAL A 145 10.54 -3.91 10.56
C VAL A 145 9.66 -3.54 9.36
N SER A 146 8.52 -4.22 9.24
CA SER A 146 7.51 -3.92 8.22
C SER A 146 6.53 -2.83 8.69
N GLN A 147 5.66 -2.33 7.80
CA GLN A 147 4.66 -1.33 8.16
C GLN A 147 3.71 -1.81 9.27
N ASN A 148 3.39 -3.10 9.28
CA ASN A 148 2.69 -3.75 10.37
C ASN A 148 3.73 -4.49 11.20
N TYR A 149 4.03 -3.97 12.39
CA TYR A 149 4.96 -4.61 13.30
C TYR A 149 4.34 -4.72 14.70
N ASP A 150 4.68 -5.82 15.35
CA ASP A 150 4.39 -6.03 16.76
C ASP A 150 5.64 -5.69 17.59
N GLN A 151 5.46 -4.89 18.63
CA GLN A 151 6.56 -4.41 19.48
C GLN A 151 7.25 -5.56 20.21
N ASP A 152 6.48 -6.51 20.73
CA ASP A 152 7.02 -7.66 21.46
C ASP A 152 7.87 -8.55 20.54
N THR A 153 7.38 -8.78 19.31
CA THR A 153 8.12 -9.53 18.29
C THR A 153 9.43 -8.83 17.92
N VAL A 154 9.43 -7.50 17.76
CA VAL A 154 10.65 -6.72 17.47
C VAL A 154 11.64 -6.82 18.64
N LEU A 155 11.21 -6.63 19.88
CA LEU A 155 12.11 -6.73 21.05
C LEU A 155 12.72 -8.13 21.18
N ARG A 156 11.93 -9.18 20.96
CA ARG A 156 12.42 -10.56 20.93
C ARG A 156 13.45 -10.79 19.83
N SER A 157 13.30 -10.15 18.67
CA SER A 157 14.27 -10.26 17.57
C SER A 157 15.60 -9.56 17.84
N ILE A 158 15.66 -8.63 18.80
CA ILE A 158 16.90 -7.96 19.24
C ILE A 158 17.64 -8.80 20.29
N LEU A 159 16.89 -9.54 21.12
CA LEU A 159 17.43 -10.32 22.24
C LEU A 159 17.95 -11.72 21.85
N ASN A 160 17.47 -12.27 20.74
CA ASN A 160 17.92 -13.56 20.18
C ASN A 160 19.17 -13.38 19.32
#